data_AF-A0A355USB7-F1
#
_entry.id   AF-A0A355USB7-F1
#
_cell.length_a   1.000
_cell.length_b   1.000
_cell.length_c   1.000
_cell.angle_alpha   90.00
_cell.angle_beta   90.00
_cell.angle_gamma   90.00
#
_symmetry.space_group_name_H-M   'P 1'
#
loop_
_entity.id
_entity.type
_entity.pdbx_description
1 polymer ?
#
loop_
_entity_poly.entity_id
_entity_poly.type
_entity_poly.pdbx_seq_one_letter_code
_entity_poly.pdbx_strand_id
1 'polypeptide(L)'
;MGADIFESYAVTIVAAMILGGSLFGPRGVIFPLLARSAGVLTSILGTFFVKAKPGDSSPMVAIKRGFLFAAGLAAVFFTIFSYMFLQGIATPWYNFAICALTGLASTVVIALITEYYTDTRYTPVKSIAASSTTGAGTTIITGLSIGMESAFVTAMVVCITVAIGYALGNFYGIALAGMGMLATTGIIVSMDSFGPIADNANGIGEMAGLDEKARQIMADLDAVGNTTKALTKGFAISSAAVAAIALFATYGNAVQETLGRIDPMTGVQIPYVINIAMPEVFIGLLIGAALPWLFSAQLIAAVGRAAHAMVEEVRRQFREKPGI
;
A
#
# COMPACT_ATOMS: atom_id res chain seq x y z
N MET A 1 0.19 11.92 -2.04
CA MET A 1 0.78 10.66 -1.57
C MET A 1 1.17 10.70 -0.10
N GLY A 2 2.04 11.62 0.35
CA GLY A 2 2.54 11.60 1.74
C GLY A 2 1.46 11.54 2.83
N ALA A 3 0.36 12.30 2.67
CA ALA A 3 -0.76 12.28 3.62
C ALA A 3 -1.54 10.94 3.64
N ASP A 4 -1.65 10.26 2.50
CA ASP A 4 -2.35 8.98 2.35
C ASP A 4 -1.62 7.88 3.14
N ILE A 5 -0.31 7.79 2.92
CA ILE A 5 0.54 6.84 3.64
C ILE A 5 0.64 7.19 5.14
N PHE A 6 0.63 8.48 5.49
CA PHE A 6 0.59 8.91 6.88
C PHE A 6 -0.68 8.43 7.60
N GLU A 7 -1.84 8.49 6.95
CA GLU A 7 -3.09 8.00 7.52
C GLU A 7 -3.00 6.49 7.79
N SER A 8 -2.56 5.70 6.80
CA SER A 8 -2.38 4.25 6.96
C SER A 8 -1.37 3.92 8.07
N TYR A 9 -0.31 4.74 8.19
CA TYR A 9 0.68 4.65 9.24
C TYR A 9 0.07 4.89 10.62
N ALA A 10 -0.68 5.98 10.80
CA ALA A 10 -1.29 6.36 12.07
C ALA A 10 -2.36 5.35 12.52
N VAL A 11 -3.28 4.99 11.63
CA VAL A 11 -4.38 4.07 11.92
C VAL A 11 -3.88 2.71 12.38
N THR A 12 -2.89 2.15 11.68
CA THR A 12 -2.36 0.82 12.01
C THR A 12 -1.66 0.80 13.37
N ILE A 13 -0.96 1.87 13.72
CA ILE A 13 -0.30 1.99 15.03
C ILE A 13 -1.34 2.07 16.14
N VAL A 14 -2.37 2.89 15.97
CA VAL A 14 -3.45 3.03 16.94
C VAL A 14 -4.18 1.71 17.13
N ALA A 15 -4.52 1.01 16.05
CA ALA A 15 -5.15 -0.31 16.13
C ALA A 15 -4.27 -1.32 16.89
N ALA A 16 -2.97 -1.36 16.60
CA ALA A 16 -2.03 -2.22 17.31
C ALA A 16 -1.89 -1.84 18.80
N MET A 17 -1.91 -0.55 19.14
CA MET A 17 -1.85 -0.08 20.53
C MET A 17 -3.11 -0.47 21.32
N ILE A 18 -4.30 -0.31 20.74
CA ILE A 18 -5.57 -0.67 21.39
C ILE A 18 -5.60 -2.18 21.65
N LEU A 19 -5.36 -2.99 20.62
CA LEU A 19 -5.40 -4.46 20.73
C LEU A 19 -4.26 -4.98 21.62
N GLY A 20 -3.04 -4.47 21.45
CA GLY A 20 -1.88 -4.83 22.27
C GLY A 20 -2.06 -4.42 23.72
N GLY A 21 -2.63 -3.24 23.99
CA GLY A 21 -2.94 -2.77 25.33
C GLY A 21 -3.91 -3.68 26.07
N SER A 22 -4.92 -4.23 25.37
CA SER A 22 -5.86 -5.18 25.97
C SER A 22 -5.23 -6.53 26.32
N LEU A 23 -4.19 -6.96 25.59
CA LEU A 23 -3.54 -8.26 25.77
C LEU A 23 -2.33 -8.22 26.72
N PHE A 24 -1.54 -7.15 26.66
CA PHE A 24 -0.23 -7.03 27.34
C PHE A 24 -0.11 -5.81 28.25
N GLY A 25 -1.19 -5.04 28.42
CA GLY A 25 -1.17 -3.79 29.18
C GLY A 25 -0.20 -2.77 28.58
N PRO A 26 0.53 -1.99 29.40
CA PRO A 26 1.45 -0.96 28.91
C PRO A 26 2.50 -1.45 27.91
N ARG A 27 2.95 -2.72 28.02
CA ARG A 27 3.94 -3.30 27.09
C ARG A 27 3.40 -3.39 25.67
N GLY A 28 2.13 -3.75 25.52
CA GLY A 28 1.47 -3.83 24.22
C GLY A 28 1.15 -2.48 23.58
N VAL A 29 1.14 -1.40 24.37
CA VAL A 29 1.03 -0.01 23.87
C VAL A 29 2.40 0.53 23.45
N ILE A 30 3.46 0.20 24.20
CA ILE A 30 4.83 0.65 23.93
C ILE A 30 5.43 -0.07 22.72
N PHE A 31 5.16 -1.37 22.55
CA PHE A 31 5.73 -2.17 21.47
C PHE A 31 5.50 -1.57 20.07
N PRO A 32 4.26 -1.23 19.66
CA PRO A 32 4.01 -0.63 18.35
C PRO A 32 4.78 0.67 18.13
N LEU A 33 4.91 1.51 19.16
CA LEU A 33 5.65 2.77 19.07
C LEU A 33 7.14 2.53 18.82
N LEU A 34 7.76 1.63 19.58
CA LEU A 34 9.19 1.29 19.41
C LEU A 34 9.48 0.62 18.08
N ALA A 35 8.65 -0.36 17.68
CA ALA A 35 8.78 -1.03 16.39
C ALA A 35 8.73 -0.04 15.22
N ARG A 36 7.92 1.01 15.37
CA ARG A 36 7.79 2.09 14.36
C ARG A 36 8.95 3.06 14.36
N SER A 37 9.43 3.46 15.54
CA SER A 37 10.66 4.25 15.65
C SER A 37 11.84 3.51 15.00
N ALA A 38 11.95 2.19 15.22
CA ALA A 38 12.94 1.38 14.53
C ALA A 38 12.74 1.36 13.01
N GLY A 39 11.51 1.21 12.50
CA GLY A 39 11.22 1.27 11.07
C GLY A 39 11.63 2.60 10.38
N VAL A 40 11.51 3.72 11.10
CA VAL A 40 12.03 5.02 10.62
C VAL A 40 13.55 4.98 10.52
N LEU A 41 14.23 4.48 11.55
CA LEU A 41 15.69 4.35 11.55
C LEU A 41 16.19 3.41 10.45
N THR A 42 15.53 2.26 10.25
CA THR A 42 15.92 1.32 9.19
C THR A 42 15.70 1.91 7.80
N SER A 43 14.64 2.70 7.61
CA SER A 43 14.40 3.43 6.36
C SER A 43 15.51 4.46 6.09
N ILE A 44 15.91 5.24 7.11
CA ILE A 44 17.03 6.19 7.00
C ILE A 44 18.33 5.44 6.64
N LEU A 45 18.61 4.33 7.31
CA LEU A 45 19.81 3.55 7.02
C LEU A 45 19.79 2.94 5.62
N GLY A 46 18.62 2.50 5.14
CA GLY A 46 18.48 1.93 3.81
C GLY A 46 18.69 2.93 2.67
N THR A 47 18.48 4.23 2.87
CA THR A 47 18.77 5.23 1.82
C THR A 47 20.25 5.26 1.46
N PHE A 48 21.16 5.02 2.42
CA PHE A 48 22.61 4.95 2.15
C PHE A 48 23.00 3.79 1.22
N PHE A 49 22.13 2.79 1.07
CA PHE A 49 22.33 1.62 0.19
C PHE A 49 21.68 1.79 -1.19
N VAL A 50 20.91 2.86 -1.41
CA VAL A 50 20.39 3.24 -2.74
C VAL A 50 21.51 3.89 -3.55
N LYS A 51 22.37 3.05 -4.13
CA LYS A 51 23.49 3.49 -4.97
C LYS A 51 23.51 2.73 -6.29
N ALA A 52 23.41 3.45 -7.39
CA ALA A 52 23.60 2.89 -8.73
C ALA A 52 25.05 2.39 -8.88
N LYS A 53 25.21 1.20 -9.44
CA LYS A 53 26.52 0.59 -9.72
C LYS A 53 26.69 0.40 -11.23
N PRO A 54 27.95 0.41 -11.74
CA PRO A 54 28.23 0.00 -13.11
C PRO A 54 27.69 -1.42 -13.36
N GLY A 55 26.86 -1.58 -14.39
CA GLY A 55 26.22 -2.86 -14.73
C GLY A 55 24.81 -3.07 -14.19
N ASP A 56 24.25 -2.14 -13.41
CA ASP A 56 22.84 -2.20 -13.02
C ASP A 56 21.94 -2.07 -14.28
N SER A 57 21.00 -3.00 -14.45
CA SER A 57 20.13 -3.06 -15.64
C SER A 57 19.04 -1.99 -15.67
N SER A 58 18.80 -1.32 -14.54
CA SER A 58 17.82 -0.23 -14.41
C SER A 58 18.03 0.51 -13.08
N PRO A 59 17.61 1.79 -12.97
CA PRO A 59 17.59 2.52 -11.70
C PRO A 59 16.82 1.78 -10.58
N MET A 60 15.80 0.98 -10.94
CA MET A 60 15.02 0.18 -10.00
C MET A 60 15.87 -0.81 -9.18
N VAL A 61 16.97 -1.32 -9.74
CA VAL A 61 17.86 -2.27 -9.04
C VAL A 61 18.51 -1.62 -7.82
N ALA A 62 18.94 -0.36 -7.95
CA ALA A 62 19.53 0.39 -6.85
C ALA A 62 18.50 0.67 -5.74
N ILE A 63 17.27 1.03 -6.13
CA ILE A 63 16.16 1.28 -5.22
C ILE A 63 15.81 0.01 -4.43
N LYS A 64 15.66 -1.13 -5.10
CA LYS A 64 15.40 -2.44 -4.47
C LYS A 64 16.45 -2.82 -3.44
N ARG A 65 17.73 -2.53 -3.72
CA ARG A 65 18.83 -2.85 -2.81
C ARG A 65 18.68 -2.13 -1.46
N GLY A 66 18.37 -0.83 -1.49
CA GLY A 66 18.11 -0.07 -0.27
C GLY A 66 16.84 -0.54 0.46
N PHE A 67 15.78 -0.83 -0.30
CA PHE A 67 14.52 -1.36 0.23
C PHE A 67 14.71 -2.71 0.95
N LEU A 68 15.38 -3.67 0.32
CA LEU A 68 15.63 -4.99 0.91
C LEU A 68 16.53 -4.92 2.14
N PHE A 69 17.52 -4.02 2.13
CA PHE A 69 18.35 -3.77 3.31
C PHE A 69 17.52 -3.24 4.49
N ALA A 70 16.69 -2.22 4.26
CA ALA A 70 15.81 -1.68 5.30
C ALA A 70 14.80 -2.70 5.81
N ALA A 71 14.24 -3.53 4.91
CA ALA A 71 13.34 -4.61 5.26
C ALA A 71 14.04 -5.64 6.14
N GLY A 72 15.23 -6.11 5.77
CA GLY A 72 16.01 -7.07 6.56
C GLY A 72 16.34 -6.52 7.95
N LEU A 73 16.74 -5.25 8.05
CA LEU A 73 17.01 -4.63 9.34
C LEU A 73 15.74 -4.43 10.18
N ALA A 74 14.61 -4.08 9.55
CA ALA A 74 13.32 -3.97 10.23
C ALA A 74 12.89 -5.33 10.79
N ALA A 75 13.06 -6.42 10.03
CA ALA A 75 12.78 -7.78 10.48
C ALA A 75 13.51 -8.14 11.78
N VAL A 76 14.79 -7.76 11.89
CA VAL A 76 15.58 -7.96 13.10
C VAL A 76 14.98 -7.18 14.28
N PHE A 77 14.69 -5.89 14.13
CA PHE A 77 14.11 -5.08 15.20
C PHE A 77 12.73 -5.58 15.64
N PHE A 78 11.84 -5.91 14.70
CA PHE A 78 10.52 -6.47 15.02
C PHE A 78 10.63 -7.78 15.79
N THR A 79 11.59 -8.64 15.45
CA THR A 79 11.82 -9.91 16.15
C THR A 79 12.32 -9.66 17.58
N ILE A 80 13.32 -8.80 17.75
CA ILE A 80 13.88 -8.45 19.06
C ILE A 80 12.82 -7.83 19.96
N PHE A 81 12.06 -6.86 19.45
CA PHE A 81 11.01 -6.21 20.25
C PHE A 81 9.84 -7.14 20.56
N SER A 82 9.50 -8.07 19.66
CA SER A 82 8.47 -9.07 19.95
C SER A 82 8.93 -9.97 21.11
N TYR A 83 10.20 -10.41 21.10
CA TYR A 83 10.79 -11.13 22.22
C TYR A 83 10.79 -10.30 23.52
N MET A 84 11.13 -9.01 23.47
CA MET A 84 11.24 -8.20 24.70
C MET A 84 9.89 -7.81 25.32
N PHE A 85 8.87 -7.54 24.50
CA PHE A 85 7.62 -6.92 24.96
C PHE A 85 6.39 -7.83 24.89
N LEU A 86 6.37 -8.82 24.01
CA LEU A 86 5.19 -9.65 23.73
C LEU A 86 5.32 -11.05 24.34
N GLN A 87 5.65 -11.11 25.63
CA GLN A 87 5.75 -12.34 26.42
C GLN A 87 4.73 -12.37 27.56
N GLY A 88 4.53 -13.54 28.16
CA GLY A 88 3.75 -13.70 29.38
C GLY A 88 2.26 -14.02 29.17
N ILE A 89 1.87 -14.38 27.95
CA ILE A 89 0.53 -14.91 27.63
C ILE A 89 0.65 -16.31 27.00
N ALA A 90 -0.48 -17.01 26.84
CA ALA A 90 -0.52 -18.36 26.27
C ALA A 90 0.03 -18.43 24.84
N THR A 91 -0.19 -17.39 24.04
CA THR A 91 0.38 -17.29 22.69
C THR A 91 1.89 -16.99 22.76
N PRO A 92 2.74 -17.80 22.12
CA PRO A 92 4.18 -17.57 22.13
C PRO A 92 4.58 -16.25 21.45
N TRP A 93 5.61 -15.59 21.98
CA TRP A 93 6.12 -14.32 21.44
C TRP A 93 6.52 -14.39 19.97
N TYR A 94 7.03 -15.55 19.52
CA TYR A 94 7.50 -15.74 18.15
C TYR A 94 6.36 -15.73 17.14
N ASN A 95 5.13 -16.07 17.55
CA ASN A 95 3.96 -15.94 16.68
C ASN A 95 3.75 -14.49 16.25
N PHE A 96 3.87 -13.54 17.20
CA PHE A 96 3.74 -12.11 16.93
C PHE A 96 4.86 -11.58 16.05
N ALA A 97 6.09 -12.08 16.25
CA ALA A 97 7.20 -11.79 15.35
C ALA A 97 6.89 -12.27 13.93
N ILE A 98 6.44 -13.52 13.76
CA ILE A 98 6.10 -14.10 12.46
C ILE A 98 4.96 -13.31 11.78
N CYS A 99 3.95 -12.84 12.53
CA CYS A 99 2.89 -11.98 11.98
C CYS A 99 3.48 -10.71 11.35
N ALA A 100 4.35 -9.99 12.07
CA ALA A 100 5.00 -8.80 11.55
C ALA A 100 5.91 -9.10 10.34
N LEU A 101 6.67 -10.20 10.39
CA LEU A 101 7.51 -10.63 9.28
C LEU A 101 6.70 -11.02 8.04
N THR A 102 5.51 -11.60 8.23
CA THR A 102 4.59 -11.91 7.13
C THR A 102 4.09 -10.63 6.47
N GLY A 103 3.76 -9.62 7.26
CA GLY A 103 3.44 -8.28 6.76
C GLY A 103 4.57 -7.68 5.92
N LEU A 104 5.79 -7.70 6.46
CA LEU A 104 6.96 -7.22 5.73
C LEU A 104 7.20 -7.99 4.42
N ALA A 105 7.12 -9.32 4.47
CA ALA A 105 7.25 -10.18 3.29
C ALA A 105 6.16 -9.89 2.25
N SER A 106 4.92 -9.69 2.69
CA SER A 106 3.81 -9.35 1.80
C SER A 106 4.06 -8.04 1.06
N THR A 107 4.71 -7.05 1.69
CA THR A 107 5.08 -5.79 1.04
C THR A 107 6.13 -6.00 -0.06
N VAL A 108 7.12 -6.85 0.18
CA VAL A 108 8.10 -7.23 -0.85
C VAL A 108 7.40 -7.93 -2.02
N VAL A 109 6.49 -8.86 -1.73
CA VAL A 109 5.76 -9.62 -2.75
C VAL A 109 4.84 -8.70 -3.57
N ILE A 110 4.08 -7.82 -2.92
CA ILE A 110 3.23 -6.83 -3.59
C ILE A 110 4.09 -5.91 -4.47
N ALA A 111 5.25 -5.47 -3.99
CA ALA A 111 6.16 -4.68 -4.80
C ALA A 111 6.60 -5.42 -6.07
N LEU A 112 6.97 -6.69 -5.97
CA LEU A 112 7.37 -7.49 -7.14
C LEU A 112 6.21 -7.71 -8.12
N ILE A 113 5.00 -7.96 -7.61
CA ILE A 113 3.79 -8.12 -8.43
C ILE A 113 3.47 -6.82 -9.16
N THR A 114 3.44 -5.69 -8.45
CA THR A 114 3.13 -4.40 -9.07
C THR A 114 4.16 -4.04 -10.12
N GLU A 115 5.45 -4.23 -9.85
CA GLU A 115 6.49 -4.00 -10.87
C GLU A 115 6.29 -4.89 -12.11
N TYR A 116 5.94 -6.17 -11.94
CA TYR A 116 5.67 -7.06 -13.06
C TYR A 116 4.52 -6.55 -13.96
N TYR A 117 3.49 -5.96 -13.36
CA TYR A 117 2.33 -5.43 -14.09
C TYR A 117 2.51 -4.00 -14.63
N THR A 118 3.54 -3.25 -14.18
CA THR A 118 3.69 -1.83 -14.56
C THR A 118 5.02 -1.47 -15.23
N ASP A 119 6.04 -2.31 -15.13
CA ASP A 119 7.35 -2.05 -15.74
C ASP A 119 7.39 -2.54 -17.20
N THR A 120 7.94 -1.71 -18.08
CA THR A 120 7.98 -1.90 -19.54
C THR A 120 8.79 -3.11 -19.99
N ARG A 121 9.61 -3.69 -19.11
CA ARG A 121 10.42 -4.88 -19.39
C ARG A 121 9.59 -6.17 -19.39
N TYR A 122 8.44 -6.19 -18.73
CA TYR A 122 7.64 -7.40 -18.54
C TYR A 122 6.51 -7.55 -19.56
N THR A 123 6.02 -8.78 -19.69
CA THR A 123 5.00 -9.18 -20.66
C THR A 123 3.70 -8.38 -20.56
N PRO A 124 3.13 -8.06 -19.38
CA PRO A 124 1.85 -7.35 -19.30
C PRO A 124 1.89 -5.97 -19.95
N VAL A 125 2.94 -5.18 -19.72
CA VAL A 125 3.05 -3.86 -20.34
C VAL A 125 3.37 -3.96 -21.83
N LYS A 126 4.20 -4.95 -22.21
CA LYS A 126 4.51 -5.23 -23.63
C LYS A 126 3.28 -5.64 -24.43
N SER A 127 2.35 -6.41 -23.84
CA SER A 127 1.12 -6.80 -24.53
C SER A 127 0.17 -5.61 -24.72
N ILE A 128 0.09 -4.68 -23.76
CA ILE A 128 -0.64 -3.41 -23.92
C ILE A 128 -0.02 -2.61 -25.08
N ALA A 129 1.31 -2.44 -25.08
CA ALA A 129 1.99 -1.71 -26.15
C ALA A 129 1.78 -2.35 -27.52
N ALA A 130 1.84 -3.68 -27.61
CA ALA A 130 1.57 -4.41 -28.84
C ALA A 130 0.11 -4.26 -29.29
N SER A 131 -0.86 -4.26 -28.36
CA SER A 131 -2.27 -4.06 -28.68
C SER A 131 -2.56 -2.69 -29.30
N SER A 132 -1.76 -1.67 -28.99
CA SER A 132 -1.88 -0.33 -29.60
C SER A 132 -1.65 -0.31 -31.11
N THR A 133 -1.05 -1.34 -31.69
CA THR A 133 -0.90 -1.46 -33.16
C THR A 133 -2.23 -1.65 -33.89
N THR A 134 -3.28 -2.10 -33.19
CA THR A 134 -4.62 -2.31 -33.75
C THR A 134 -5.62 -1.20 -33.41
N GLY A 135 -5.19 -0.17 -32.65
CA GLY A 135 -5.96 1.04 -32.35
C GLY A 135 -6.13 1.33 -30.86
N ALA A 136 -6.66 2.52 -30.54
CA ALA A 136 -6.83 2.94 -29.14
C ALA A 136 -7.84 2.07 -28.35
N GLY A 137 -8.86 1.52 -29.03
CA GLY A 137 -9.86 0.67 -28.39
C GLY A 137 -9.28 -0.61 -27.82
N THR A 138 -8.40 -1.28 -28.57
CA THR A 138 -7.72 -2.50 -28.11
C THR A 138 -6.74 -2.20 -26.99
N THR A 139 -6.02 -1.08 -27.05
CA THR A 139 -5.17 -0.61 -25.93
C THR A 139 -5.97 -0.50 -24.62
N ILE A 140 -7.15 0.13 -24.65
CA ILE A 140 -7.98 0.32 -23.46
C ILE A 140 -8.49 -1.04 -22.95
N ILE A 141 -8.97 -1.91 -23.83
CA ILE A 141 -9.49 -3.24 -23.46
C ILE A 141 -8.40 -4.08 -22.81
N THR A 142 -7.22 -4.16 -23.44
CA THR A 142 -6.09 -4.93 -22.90
C THR A 142 -5.59 -4.34 -21.60
N GLY A 143 -5.47 -3.01 -21.50
CA GLY A 143 -5.08 -2.33 -20.25
C GLY A 143 -6.05 -2.58 -19.10
N LEU A 144 -7.36 -2.50 -19.35
CA LEU A 144 -8.39 -2.77 -18.33
C LEU A 144 -8.35 -4.23 -17.86
N SER A 145 -8.20 -5.17 -18.80
CA SER A 145 -8.08 -6.60 -18.49
C SER A 145 -6.89 -6.89 -17.56
N ILE A 146 -5.72 -6.36 -17.89
CA ILE A 146 -4.50 -6.55 -17.08
C ILE A 146 -4.63 -5.86 -15.72
N GLY A 147 -5.27 -4.69 -15.67
CA GLY A 147 -5.58 -4.02 -14.40
C GLY A 147 -6.43 -4.89 -13.48
N MET A 148 -7.50 -5.50 -13.99
CA MET A 148 -8.36 -6.41 -13.22
C MET A 148 -7.62 -7.66 -12.74
N GLU A 149 -6.78 -8.24 -13.60
CA GLU A 149 -5.94 -9.40 -13.23
C GLU A 149 -4.98 -9.05 -12.08
N SER A 150 -4.26 -7.92 -12.20
CA SER A 150 -3.31 -7.47 -11.18
C SER A 150 -3.98 -7.25 -9.82
N ALA A 151 -5.20 -6.70 -9.81
CA ALA A 151 -5.96 -6.47 -8.58
C ALA A 151 -6.30 -7.79 -7.86
N PHE A 152 -6.69 -8.82 -8.61
CA PHE A 152 -6.98 -10.14 -8.02
C PHE A 152 -5.73 -10.75 -7.38
N VAL A 153 -4.59 -10.73 -8.08
CA VAL A 153 -3.32 -11.29 -7.57
C VAL A 153 -2.88 -10.55 -6.30
N THR A 154 -2.94 -9.22 -6.29
CA THR A 154 -2.63 -8.42 -5.09
C THR A 154 -3.59 -8.73 -3.94
N ALA A 155 -4.90 -8.87 -4.20
CA ALA A 155 -5.88 -9.22 -3.17
C ALA A 155 -5.58 -10.58 -2.52
N MET A 156 -5.15 -11.58 -3.30
CA MET A 156 -4.77 -12.89 -2.76
C MET A 156 -3.61 -12.81 -1.77
N VAL A 157 -2.61 -11.95 -2.02
CA VAL A 157 -1.51 -11.73 -1.07
C VAL A 157 -2.01 -11.12 0.24
N VAL A 158 -2.95 -10.18 0.17
CA VAL A 158 -3.59 -9.60 1.37
C VAL A 158 -4.37 -10.67 2.14
N CYS A 159 -5.17 -11.51 1.46
CA CYS A 159 -5.91 -12.60 2.09
C CYS A 159 -4.99 -13.58 2.83
N ILE A 160 -3.86 -13.96 2.22
CA ILE A 160 -2.88 -14.85 2.85
C ILE A 160 -2.24 -14.17 4.07
N THR A 161 -1.90 -12.89 3.95
CA THR A 161 -1.31 -12.10 5.05
C THR A 161 -2.25 -12.03 6.25
N VAL A 162 -3.54 -11.77 6.00
CA VAL A 162 -4.59 -11.75 7.02
C VAL A 162 -4.78 -13.13 7.65
N ALA A 163 -4.83 -14.20 6.83
CA ALA A 163 -5.02 -15.55 7.32
C ALA A 163 -3.88 -16.00 8.26
N ILE A 164 -2.63 -15.74 7.88
CA ILE A 164 -1.45 -16.04 8.73
C ILE A 164 -1.47 -15.19 9.99
N GLY A 165 -1.76 -13.89 9.88
CA GLY A 165 -1.87 -12.97 11.01
C GLY A 165 -2.91 -13.47 12.03
N TYR A 166 -4.10 -13.82 11.55
CA TYR A 166 -5.18 -14.31 12.40
C TYR A 166 -4.87 -15.67 13.04
N ALA A 167 -4.31 -16.62 12.28
CA ALA A 167 -4.01 -17.96 12.78
C ALA A 167 -2.96 -17.94 13.92
N LEU A 168 -1.98 -17.03 13.84
CA LEU A 168 -0.87 -16.99 14.79
C LEU A 168 -1.12 -16.06 15.98
N GLY A 169 -1.85 -14.96 15.79
CA GLY A 169 -2.03 -13.91 16.79
C GLY A 169 -3.43 -13.30 16.86
N ASN A 170 -4.44 -13.93 16.26
CA ASN A 170 -5.80 -13.42 16.15
C ASN A 170 -5.81 -12.00 15.54
N PHE A 171 -6.79 -11.15 15.88
CA PHE A 171 -6.87 -9.77 15.37
C PHE A 171 -5.63 -8.92 15.71
N TYR A 172 -4.95 -9.18 16.83
CA TYR A 172 -3.70 -8.51 17.14
C TYR A 172 -2.59 -8.92 16.16
N GLY A 173 -2.52 -10.20 15.76
CA GLY A 173 -1.62 -10.69 14.72
C GLY A 173 -1.88 -10.04 13.35
N ILE A 174 -3.14 -9.78 12.97
CA ILE A 174 -3.47 -8.99 11.77
C ILE A 174 -2.93 -7.56 11.90
N ALA A 175 -3.14 -6.91 13.05
CA ALA A 175 -2.61 -5.57 13.30
C ALA A 175 -1.07 -5.55 13.18
N LEU A 176 -0.39 -6.57 13.71
CA LEU A 176 1.06 -6.70 13.61
C LEU A 176 1.54 -6.98 12.19
N ALA A 177 0.79 -7.75 11.39
CA ALA A 177 1.08 -7.89 9.96
C ALA A 177 0.97 -6.52 9.26
N GLY A 178 -0.06 -5.72 9.54
CA GLY A 178 -0.15 -4.35 9.03
C GLY A 178 1.04 -3.47 9.48
N MET A 179 1.48 -3.62 10.74
CA MET A 179 2.65 -2.92 11.25
C MET A 179 3.93 -3.30 10.50
N GLY A 180 4.09 -4.58 10.21
CA GLY A 180 5.21 -5.12 9.45
C GLY A 180 5.21 -4.65 7.99
N MET A 181 4.03 -4.58 7.35
CA MET A 181 3.91 -4.02 6.00
C MET A 181 4.48 -2.61 5.96
N LEU A 182 4.05 -1.78 6.92
CA LEU A 182 4.41 -0.38 6.97
C LEU A 182 5.80 -0.10 7.59
N ALA A 183 6.61 -1.13 7.86
CA ALA A 183 7.93 -0.95 8.48
C ALA A 183 8.93 -0.19 7.59
N THR A 184 8.80 -0.30 6.27
CA THR A 184 9.68 0.33 5.27
C THR A 184 9.06 1.57 4.63
N THR A 185 8.04 2.16 5.29
CA THR A 185 7.28 3.31 4.79
C THR A 185 8.18 4.46 4.31
N GLY A 186 9.27 4.76 5.02
CA GLY A 186 10.15 5.88 4.65
C GLY A 186 10.79 5.71 3.27
N ILE A 187 11.24 4.49 2.94
CA ILE A 187 11.78 4.20 1.60
C ILE A 187 10.67 4.22 0.56
N ILE A 188 9.48 3.71 0.88
CA ILE A 188 8.34 3.69 -0.05
C ILE A 188 7.90 5.11 -0.43
N VAL A 189 7.78 6.00 0.55
CA VAL A 189 7.48 7.43 0.31
C VAL A 189 8.57 8.10 -0.52
N SER A 190 9.84 7.74 -0.28
CA SER A 190 10.97 8.24 -1.10
C SER A 190 10.89 7.75 -2.55
N MET A 191 10.49 6.50 -2.77
CA MET A 191 10.29 5.93 -4.11
C MET A 191 9.17 6.63 -4.86
N ASP A 192 8.07 6.98 -4.18
CA ASP A 192 7.02 7.78 -4.81
C ASP A 192 7.51 9.18 -5.17
N SER A 193 8.21 9.85 -4.24
CA SER A 193 8.71 11.21 -4.46
C SER A 193 9.73 11.28 -5.60
N PHE A 194 10.48 10.21 -5.83
CA PHE A 194 11.39 10.08 -6.98
C PHE A 194 10.65 10.24 -8.33
N GLY A 195 9.42 9.73 -8.46
CA GLY A 195 8.68 9.76 -9.71
C GLY A 195 8.39 11.19 -10.23
N PRO A 196 7.68 12.04 -9.48
CA PRO A 196 7.45 13.44 -9.86
C PRO A 196 8.73 14.26 -10.05
N ILE A 197 9.83 13.92 -9.36
CA ILE A 197 11.11 14.60 -9.56
C ILE A 197 11.68 14.25 -10.95
N ALA A 198 11.68 12.96 -11.31
CA ALA A 198 12.16 12.50 -12.62
C ALA A 198 11.28 13.03 -13.78
N ASP A 199 9.96 13.02 -13.61
CA ASP A 199 8.97 13.56 -14.53
C ASP A 199 9.21 15.06 -14.82
N ASN A 200 9.34 15.87 -13.77
CA ASN A 200 9.65 17.30 -13.90
C ASN A 200 11.02 17.55 -14.53
N ALA A 201 12.03 16.74 -14.18
CA ALA A 201 13.36 16.86 -14.79
C ALA A 201 13.28 16.60 -16.31
N ASN A 202 12.54 15.56 -16.72
CA ASN A 202 12.32 15.23 -18.13
C ASN A 202 11.61 16.39 -18.87
N GLY A 203 10.55 16.94 -18.28
CA GLY A 203 9.84 18.10 -18.84
C GLY A 203 10.71 19.35 -18.96
N ILE A 204 11.53 19.66 -17.94
CA ILE A 204 12.52 20.75 -17.99
C ILE A 204 13.55 20.49 -19.09
N GLY A 205 14.02 19.25 -19.24
CA GLY A 205 14.96 18.86 -20.27
C GLY A 205 14.43 19.06 -21.69
N GLU A 206 13.16 18.72 -21.93
CA GLU A 206 12.44 18.98 -23.18
C GLU A 206 12.36 20.50 -23.45
N MET A 207 11.85 21.27 -22.48
CA MET A 207 11.66 22.72 -22.63
C MET A 207 12.97 23.49 -22.76
N ALA A 208 14.07 22.98 -22.21
CA ALA A 208 15.41 23.59 -22.30
C ALA A 208 16.19 23.15 -23.55
N GLY A 209 15.65 22.24 -24.36
CA GLY A 209 16.32 21.75 -25.57
C GLY A 209 17.64 21.02 -25.28
N LEU A 210 17.69 20.24 -24.19
CA LEU A 210 18.87 19.45 -23.85
C LEU A 210 19.17 18.38 -24.92
N ASP A 211 20.42 17.91 -24.94
CA ASP A 211 20.84 16.89 -25.89
C ASP A 211 20.07 15.56 -25.73
N GLU A 212 19.97 14.81 -26.82
CA GLU A 212 19.17 13.59 -26.88
C GLU A 212 19.61 12.53 -25.85
N LYS A 213 20.91 12.48 -25.53
CA LYS A 213 21.41 11.52 -24.56
C LYS A 213 20.98 11.89 -23.14
N ALA A 214 21.04 13.18 -22.78
CA ALA A 214 20.53 13.66 -21.50
C ALA A 214 19.02 13.42 -21.37
N ARG A 215 18.25 13.69 -22.44
CA ARG A 215 16.81 13.42 -22.52
C ARG A 215 16.47 11.94 -22.34
N GLN A 216 17.17 11.04 -23.02
CA GLN A 216 16.94 9.61 -22.89
C GLN A 216 17.14 9.12 -21.44
N ILE A 217 18.17 9.62 -20.75
CA ILE A 217 18.40 9.29 -19.34
C ILE A 217 17.21 9.76 -18.47
N MET A 218 16.70 10.96 -18.70
CA MET A 218 15.56 11.48 -17.95
C MET A 218 14.26 10.71 -18.25
N ALA A 219 14.05 10.33 -19.51
CA ALA A 219 12.92 9.47 -19.91
C ALA A 219 12.99 8.09 -19.25
N ASP A 220 14.18 7.48 -19.17
CA ASP A 220 14.38 6.20 -18.49
C ASP A 220 14.11 6.32 -16.98
N LEU A 221 14.50 7.44 -16.35
CA LEU A 221 14.20 7.72 -14.94
C LEU A 221 12.70 7.93 -14.70
N ASP A 222 12.00 8.63 -15.58
CA ASP A 222 10.55 8.84 -15.49
C ASP A 222 9.77 7.52 -15.68
N ALA A 223 10.19 6.65 -16.59
CA ALA A 223 9.61 5.32 -16.75
C ALA A 223 9.71 4.48 -15.47
N VAL A 224 10.87 4.53 -14.78
CA VAL A 224 11.02 3.92 -13.45
C VAL A 224 10.13 4.63 -12.42
N GLY A 225 10.04 5.96 -12.48
CA GLY A 225 9.17 6.78 -11.63
C GLY A 225 7.69 6.39 -11.72
N ASN A 226 7.20 6.02 -12.90
CA ASN A 226 5.83 5.54 -13.09
C ASN A 226 5.60 4.19 -12.41
N THR A 227 6.61 3.30 -12.46
CA THR A 227 6.58 2.03 -11.72
C THR A 227 6.61 2.28 -10.20
N THR A 228 7.45 3.18 -9.69
CA THR A 228 7.51 3.49 -8.25
C THR A 228 6.24 4.17 -7.70
N LYS A 229 5.61 5.03 -8.50
CA LYS A 229 4.27 5.58 -8.19
C LYS A 229 3.24 4.46 -8.03
N ALA A 230 3.25 3.47 -8.93
CA ALA A 230 2.34 2.32 -8.86
C ALA A 230 2.63 1.44 -7.64
N LEU A 231 3.90 1.12 -7.38
CA LEU A 231 4.34 0.36 -6.20
C LEU A 231 3.80 0.97 -4.91
N THR A 232 3.89 2.28 -4.79
CA THR A 232 3.44 3.02 -3.62
C THR A 232 1.91 2.97 -3.46
N LYS A 233 1.15 3.07 -4.55
CA LYS A 233 -0.31 2.92 -4.53
C LYS A 233 -0.73 1.50 -4.12
N GLY A 234 -0.08 0.48 -4.68
CA GLY A 234 -0.34 -0.92 -4.32
C GLY A 234 -0.09 -1.17 -2.84
N PHE A 235 1.04 -0.65 -2.33
CA PHE A 235 1.36 -0.69 -0.91
C PHE A 235 0.33 0.02 -0.03
N ALA A 236 -0.07 1.25 -0.38
CA ALA A 236 -1.05 2.01 0.39
C ALA A 236 -2.40 1.27 0.47
N ILE A 237 -2.89 0.75 -0.66
CA ILE A 237 -4.17 0.02 -0.72
C ILE A 237 -4.09 -1.29 0.09
N SER A 238 -3.03 -2.08 -0.08
CA SER A 238 -2.90 -3.36 0.63
C SER A 238 -2.72 -3.17 2.14
N SER A 239 -1.94 -2.17 2.58
CA SER A 239 -1.79 -1.87 3.99
C SER A 239 -3.07 -1.29 4.60
N ALA A 240 -3.79 -0.43 3.88
CA ALA A 240 -5.11 0.07 4.29
C ALA A 240 -6.13 -1.06 4.45
N ALA A 241 -6.13 -2.07 3.56
CA ALA A 241 -7.00 -3.23 3.69
C ALA A 241 -6.73 -4.04 4.97
N VAL A 242 -5.45 -4.30 5.28
CA VAL A 242 -5.08 -4.99 6.53
C VAL A 242 -5.42 -4.15 7.77
N ALA A 243 -5.18 -2.83 7.71
CA ALA A 243 -5.52 -1.90 8.78
C ALA A 243 -7.03 -1.83 9.02
N ALA A 244 -7.84 -1.79 7.96
CA ALA A 244 -9.30 -1.80 8.04
C ALA A 244 -9.82 -3.08 8.74
N ILE A 245 -9.22 -4.25 8.46
CA ILE A 245 -9.59 -5.50 9.14
C ILE A 245 -9.21 -5.46 10.63
N ALA A 246 -8.04 -4.92 10.96
CA ALA A 246 -7.62 -4.75 12.36
C ALA A 246 -8.56 -3.78 13.11
N LEU A 247 -8.95 -2.67 12.48
CA LEU A 247 -9.93 -1.74 13.03
C LEU A 247 -11.31 -2.38 13.16
N PHE A 248 -11.72 -3.23 12.21
CA PHE A 248 -12.99 -3.92 12.27
C PHE A 248 -13.11 -4.80 13.52
N ALA A 249 -11.98 -5.35 14.01
CA ALA A 249 -11.93 -6.04 15.29
C ALA A 249 -12.22 -5.10 16.47
N THR A 250 -11.60 -3.91 16.48
CA THR A 250 -11.84 -2.90 17.52
C THR A 250 -13.29 -2.40 17.49
N TYR A 251 -13.87 -2.25 16.30
CA TYR A 251 -15.28 -1.95 16.12
C TYR A 251 -16.17 -3.06 16.68
N GLY A 252 -15.84 -4.33 16.40
CA GLY A 252 -16.54 -5.48 16.98
C GLY A 252 -16.57 -5.46 18.51
N ASN A 253 -15.44 -5.11 19.15
CA ASN A 253 -15.37 -4.96 20.61
C ASN A 253 -16.25 -3.82 21.12
N ALA A 254 -16.26 -2.66 20.44
CA ALA A 254 -17.11 -1.52 20.83
C ALA A 254 -18.61 -1.83 20.66
N VAL A 255 -18.97 -2.56 19.60
CA VAL A 255 -20.34 -3.03 19.39
C VAL A 255 -20.73 -4.05 20.46
N GLN A 256 -19.83 -4.97 20.83
CA GLN A 256 -20.05 -5.90 21.94
C GLN A 256 -20.30 -5.17 23.25
N GLU A 257 -19.53 -4.12 23.54
CA GLU A 257 -19.69 -3.33 24.76
C GLU A 257 -21.04 -2.59 24.80
N THR A 258 -21.49 -2.08 23.65
CA THR A 258 -22.69 -1.25 23.56
C THR A 258 -23.99 -2.07 23.44
N LEU A 259 -23.95 -3.14 22.64
CA LEU A 259 -25.13 -3.93 22.26
C LEU A 259 -25.10 -5.36 22.82
N GLY A 260 -23.97 -5.78 23.39
CA GLY A 260 -23.86 -7.06 24.07
C GLY A 260 -24.86 -7.14 25.21
N ARG A 261 -25.48 -8.31 25.34
CA ARG A 261 -26.48 -8.55 26.38
C ARG A 261 -25.87 -9.47 27.42
N ILE A 262 -26.23 -9.28 28.67
CA ILE A 262 -25.98 -10.26 29.72
C ILE A 262 -27.24 -11.10 29.82
N ASP A 263 -27.11 -12.42 29.72
CA ASP A 263 -28.21 -13.33 30.00
C ASP A 263 -28.69 -13.10 31.45
N PRO A 264 -29.93 -12.67 31.66
CA PRO A 264 -30.44 -12.33 32.99
C PRO A 264 -30.46 -13.52 33.96
N MET A 265 -30.50 -14.75 33.46
CA MET A 265 -30.58 -15.94 34.30
C MET A 265 -29.23 -16.56 34.62
N THR A 266 -28.27 -16.48 33.70
CA THR A 266 -26.96 -17.13 33.86
C THR A 266 -25.83 -16.15 34.18
N GLY A 267 -26.07 -14.84 34.01
CA GLY A 267 -25.04 -13.80 34.16
C GLY A 267 -23.95 -13.84 33.08
N VAL A 268 -24.12 -14.68 32.05
CA VAL A 268 -23.14 -14.86 30.97
C VAL A 268 -23.32 -13.76 29.92
N GLN A 269 -22.21 -13.15 29.49
CA GLN A 269 -22.24 -12.25 28.32
C GLN A 269 -22.59 -13.04 27.05
N ILE A 270 -23.63 -12.60 26.37
CA ILE A 270 -23.99 -13.06 25.03
C ILE A 270 -23.20 -12.22 24.03
N PRO A 271 -22.28 -12.83 23.25
CA PRO A 271 -21.55 -12.11 22.22
C PRO A 271 -22.50 -11.69 21.09
N TYR A 272 -22.50 -10.40 20.78
CA TYR A 272 -22.99 -9.83 19.53
C TYR A 272 -22.05 -10.23 18.40
N VAL A 273 -22.58 -11.04 17.49
CA VAL A 273 -21.84 -11.52 16.32
C VAL A 273 -22.34 -10.79 15.09
N ILE A 274 -21.43 -10.17 14.33
CA ILE A 274 -21.77 -9.58 13.02
C ILE A 274 -22.03 -10.74 12.06
N ASN A 275 -23.30 -11.01 11.77
CA ASN A 275 -23.72 -12.10 10.91
C ASN A 275 -24.15 -11.57 9.54
N ILE A 276 -23.42 -11.96 8.49
CA ILE A 276 -23.72 -11.57 7.10
C ILE A 276 -25.09 -12.10 6.63
N ALA A 277 -25.62 -13.16 7.26
CA ALA A 277 -26.96 -13.67 6.95
C ALA A 277 -28.09 -12.76 7.46
N MET A 278 -27.81 -11.79 8.33
CA MET A 278 -28.80 -10.80 8.76
C MET A 278 -29.04 -9.77 7.64
N PRO A 279 -30.29 -9.51 7.23
CA PRO A 279 -30.61 -8.58 6.15
C PRO A 279 -29.99 -7.19 6.33
N GLU A 280 -29.97 -6.66 7.55
CA GLU A 280 -29.44 -5.33 7.85
C GLU A 280 -27.93 -5.25 7.58
N VAL A 281 -27.18 -6.30 7.97
CA VAL A 281 -25.74 -6.41 7.74
C VAL A 281 -25.46 -6.60 6.24
N PHE A 282 -26.25 -7.43 5.57
CA PHE A 282 -26.10 -7.68 4.14
C PHE A 282 -26.39 -6.44 3.29
N ILE A 283 -27.44 -5.66 3.63
CA ILE A 283 -27.73 -4.37 2.99
C ILE A 283 -26.56 -3.41 3.20
N GLY A 284 -26.02 -3.32 4.41
CA GLY A 284 -24.83 -2.52 4.71
C GLY A 284 -23.62 -2.92 3.88
N LEU A 285 -23.38 -4.23 3.71
CA LEU A 285 -22.32 -4.77 2.86
C LEU A 285 -22.48 -4.37 1.39
N LEU A 286 -23.69 -4.50 0.83
CA LEU A 286 -23.97 -4.13 -0.57
C LEU A 286 -23.79 -2.62 -0.81
N ILE A 287 -24.30 -1.77 0.09
CA ILE A 287 -24.12 -0.32 0.01
C ILE A 287 -22.62 0.01 0.11
N GLY A 288 -21.92 -0.56 1.08
CA GLY A 288 -20.48 -0.37 1.28
C GLY A 288 -19.67 -0.75 0.04
N ALA A 289 -19.99 -1.88 -0.61
CA ALA A 289 -19.32 -2.33 -1.83
C ALA A 289 -19.61 -1.42 -3.06
N ALA A 290 -20.77 -0.75 -3.09
CA ALA A 290 -21.14 0.17 -4.18
C ALA A 290 -20.51 1.57 -4.02
N LEU A 291 -20.16 2.00 -2.80
CA LEU A 291 -19.60 3.32 -2.54
C LEU A 291 -18.31 3.65 -3.32
N PRO A 292 -17.31 2.74 -3.43
CA PRO A 292 -16.14 2.99 -4.26
C PRO A 292 -16.47 3.30 -5.72
N TRP A 293 -17.46 2.62 -6.31
CA TRP A 293 -17.90 2.88 -7.69
C TRP A 293 -18.52 4.26 -7.84
N LEU A 294 -19.38 4.66 -6.91
CA LEU A 294 -19.99 5.99 -6.91
C LEU A 294 -18.93 7.08 -6.78
N PHE A 295 -17.97 6.91 -5.87
CA PHE A 295 -16.88 7.84 -5.66
C PHE A 295 -15.97 7.94 -6.89
N SER A 296 -15.59 6.80 -7.48
CA SER A 296 -14.81 6.77 -8.73
C SER A 296 -15.52 7.46 -9.88
N ALA A 297 -16.83 7.26 -10.05
CA ALA A 297 -17.61 7.91 -11.10
C ALA A 297 -17.60 9.45 -10.95
N GLN A 298 -17.75 9.96 -9.73
CA GLN A 298 -17.69 11.41 -9.46
C GLN A 298 -16.30 11.99 -9.76
N LEU A 299 -15.22 11.31 -9.36
CA LEU A 299 -13.85 11.73 -9.64
C LEU A 299 -13.53 11.72 -11.14
N ILE A 300 -13.90 10.65 -11.86
CA ILE A 300 -13.70 10.56 -13.31
C ILE A 300 -14.45 11.67 -14.03
N ALA A 301 -15.72 11.92 -13.65
CA ALA A 301 -16.51 13.00 -14.23
C ALA A 301 -15.89 14.38 -13.96
N ALA A 302 -15.33 14.60 -12.77
CA ALA A 302 -14.67 15.86 -12.43
C ALA A 302 -13.41 16.09 -13.28
N VAL A 303 -12.55 15.08 -13.43
CA VAL A 303 -11.36 15.16 -14.29
C VAL A 303 -11.76 15.35 -15.75
N GLY A 304 -12.79 14.65 -16.24
CA GLY A 304 -13.27 14.78 -17.61
C GLY A 304 -13.72 16.20 -17.97
N ARG A 305 -14.42 16.88 -17.06
CA ARG A 305 -14.82 18.30 -17.25
C ARG A 305 -13.59 19.22 -17.34
N ALA A 306 -12.63 19.06 -16.43
CA ALA A 306 -11.41 19.88 -16.41
C ALA A 306 -10.53 19.63 -17.65
N ALA A 307 -10.37 18.36 -18.05
CA ALA A 307 -9.61 17.99 -19.23
C ALA A 307 -10.23 18.56 -20.52
N HIS A 308 -11.56 18.53 -20.65
CA HIS A 308 -12.25 19.13 -21.79
C HIS A 308 -12.00 20.63 -21.89
N ALA A 309 -12.13 21.35 -20.77
CA ALA A 309 -11.84 22.79 -20.73
C ALA A 309 -10.39 23.11 -21.09
N MET A 310 -9.43 22.29 -20.61
CA MET A 310 -8.01 22.45 -20.93
C MET A 310 -7.73 22.23 -22.42
N VAL A 311 -8.33 21.21 -23.03
CA VAL A 311 -8.18 20.92 -24.47
C VAL A 311 -8.69 22.09 -25.32
N GLU A 312 -9.85 22.65 -24.98
CA GLU A 312 -10.41 23.79 -25.71
C GLU A 312 -9.54 25.05 -25.55
N GLU A 313 -8.98 25.30 -24.36
CA GLU A 313 -8.06 26.42 -24.16
C GLU A 313 -6.75 26.25 -24.94
N VAL A 314 -6.14 25.06 -24.94
CA VAL A 314 -4.93 24.78 -25.75
C VAL A 314 -5.22 24.96 -27.24
N ARG A 315 -6.36 24.44 -27.73
CA ARG A 315 -6.80 24.64 -29.12
C ARG A 315 -7.02 26.11 -29.45
N ARG A 316 -7.60 26.88 -28.53
CA ARG A 316 -7.80 28.32 -28.70
C ARG A 316 -6.45 29.03 -28.86
N GLN A 317 -5.47 28.73 -28.01
CA GLN A 317 -4.15 29.35 -28.10
C GLN A 317 -3.44 29.03 -29.42
N PHE A 318 -3.45 27.77 -29.88
CA PHE A 318 -2.86 27.41 -31.18
C PHE A 318 -3.57 28.06 -32.37
N ARG A 319 -4.89 28.29 -32.27
CA ARG A 319 -5.66 28.95 -33.33
C ARG A 319 -5.45 30.46 -33.36
N GLU A 320 -5.34 31.11 -32.20
CA GLU A 320 -5.39 32.58 -32.06
C GLU A 320 -4.02 33.25 -31.94
N LYS A 321 -2.95 32.50 -31.61
CA LYS A 321 -1.59 33.06 -31.46
C LYS A 321 -0.65 32.48 -32.52
N PRO A 322 -0.50 33.13 -33.69
CA PRO A 322 0.47 32.69 -34.70
C PRO A 322 1.91 32.72 -34.15
N GLY A 323 2.67 31.65 -34.36
CA GLY A 323 4.07 31.55 -33.93
C GLY A 323 4.31 30.67 -32.69
N ILE A 324 3.25 30.09 -32.11
CA ILE A 324 3.30 28.91 -31.24
C ILE A 324 2.49 27.76 -31.85
#